data_AF-A0A848ZDY4-F1
#
_entry.id   AF-A0A848ZDY4-F1
#
_cell.length_a   1.000
_cell.length_b   1.000
_cell.length_c   1.000
_cell.angle_alpha   90.00
_cell.angle_beta   90.00
_cell.angle_gamma   90.00
#
_symmetry.space_group_name_H-M   'P 1'
#
loop_
_entity.id
_entity.type
_entity.pdbx_description
1 polymer ?
#
loop_
_entity_poly.entity_id
_entity_poly.type
_entity_poly.pdbx_seq_one_letter_code
_entity_poly.pdbx_strand_id
1 'polypeptide(L)'
;MRFFRRHYFRSFLKPINRLRLSPLAVGRTAFVGLLFGLTATVGVQVLGVFLVWLVARSIRRPINLAIAVLLTGVTNPLTIAPVYALYFVTGCRLVSCDTDRIRIEPLIQALTTLDARELWLSSWDAFTMPLAITMLGSLPFALAGATAGYYFGRYVGQRLHTRRVRRAKLLAHHAPHSP
;
A
#
# COMPACT_ATOMS: atom_id res chain seq x y z
N MET A 1 -3.31 -27.89 -0.73
CA MET A 1 -2.79 -26.50 -0.72
C MET A 1 -2.95 -25.75 0.64
N ARG A 2 -2.70 -26.37 1.80
CA ARG A 2 -2.78 -25.68 3.13
C ARG A 2 -1.42 -25.48 3.82
N PHE A 3 -0.35 -26.06 3.28
CA PHE A 3 0.98 -26.08 3.91
C PHE A 3 1.82 -24.84 3.55
N PHE A 4 1.83 -24.43 2.29
CA PHE A 4 2.57 -23.24 1.81
C PHE A 4 2.11 -21.92 2.46
N ARG A 5 0.80 -21.78 2.66
CA ARG A 5 0.21 -20.59 3.29
C ARG A 5 0.70 -20.36 4.72
N ARG A 6 1.09 -21.40 5.46
CA ARG A 6 1.56 -21.31 6.85
C ARG A 6 3.03 -20.93 6.96
N HIS A 7 3.86 -21.31 5.99
CA HIS A 7 5.30 -21.04 6.01
C HIS A 7 5.62 -19.60 5.58
N TYR A 8 4.97 -19.12 4.50
CA TYR A 8 5.08 -17.71 4.08
C TYR A 8 4.59 -16.76 5.18
N PHE A 9 3.42 -17.04 5.77
CA PHE A 9 2.89 -16.24 6.89
C PHE A 9 3.86 -16.22 8.07
N ARG A 10 4.42 -17.37 8.48
CA ARG A 10 5.32 -17.43 9.65
C ARG A 10 6.66 -16.75 9.40
N SER A 11 7.24 -16.84 8.21
CA SER A 11 8.51 -16.19 7.90
C SER A 11 8.37 -14.68 7.66
N PHE A 12 7.27 -14.21 7.05
CA PHE A 12 7.02 -12.77 6.88
C PHE A 12 6.45 -12.08 8.14
N LEU A 13 5.65 -12.76 8.97
CA LEU A 13 5.07 -12.15 10.18
C LEU A 13 5.96 -12.24 11.42
N LYS A 14 6.87 -13.21 11.51
CA LYS A 14 7.85 -13.28 12.61
C LYS A 14 8.71 -11.99 12.74
N PRO A 15 9.26 -11.39 11.65
CA PRO A 15 9.97 -10.13 11.77
C PRO A 15 9.04 -8.98 12.18
N ILE A 16 7.77 -8.97 11.73
CA ILE A 16 6.76 -7.98 12.17
C ILE A 16 6.54 -8.04 13.69
N ASN A 17 6.65 -9.23 14.29
CA ASN A 17 6.54 -9.38 15.75
C ASN A 17 7.79 -8.90 16.52
N ARG A 18 8.95 -8.84 15.86
CA ARG A 18 10.20 -8.26 16.39
C ARG A 18 10.32 -6.76 16.14
N LEU A 19 9.62 -6.22 15.14
CA LEU A 19 9.52 -4.80 14.87
C LEU A 19 8.79 -4.11 16.04
N ARG A 20 9.58 -3.47 16.92
CA ARG A 20 9.11 -2.56 17.97
C ARG A 20 8.62 -1.24 17.35
N LEU A 21 7.73 -1.33 16.37
CA LEU A 21 7.12 -0.15 15.77
C LEU A 21 6.13 0.43 16.78
N SER A 22 6.25 1.74 17.04
CA SER A 22 5.21 2.45 17.77
C SER A 22 3.90 2.41 16.97
N PRO A 23 2.73 2.46 17.61
CA PRO A 23 1.45 2.48 16.89
C PRO A 23 1.37 3.59 15.84
N LEU A 24 1.99 4.74 16.10
CA LEU A 24 2.10 5.82 15.12
C LEU A 24 2.96 5.42 13.90
N ALA A 25 4.05 4.67 14.10
CA ALA A 25 4.89 4.20 13.00
C ALA A 25 4.14 3.21 12.10
N VAL A 26 3.31 2.34 12.69
CA VAL A 26 2.43 1.43 11.93
C VAL A 26 1.40 2.23 11.13
N GLY A 27 0.75 3.23 11.73
CA GLY A 27 -0.18 4.12 11.02
C GLY A 27 0.49 4.85 9.85
N ARG A 28 1.66 5.47 10.05
CA ARG A 28 2.41 6.15 8.97
C ARG A 28 2.82 5.20 7.85
N THR A 29 3.25 4.00 8.21
CA THR A 29 3.59 2.95 7.23
C THR A 29 2.39 2.59 6.38
N ALA A 30 1.22 2.41 7.02
CA ALA A 30 -0.01 2.11 6.31
C ALA A 30 -0.46 3.26 5.40
N PHE A 31 -0.40 4.49 5.90
CA PHE A 31 -0.70 5.69 5.14
C PHE A 31 0.12 5.77 3.84
N VAL A 32 1.44 5.67 3.94
CA VAL A 32 2.32 5.80 2.77
C VAL A 32 2.11 4.67 1.77
N GLY A 33 2.04 3.42 2.23
CA GLY A 33 1.82 2.30 1.33
C GLY A 33 0.49 2.39 0.57
N LEU A 34 -0.58 2.75 1.28
CA LEU A 34 -1.91 2.89 0.68
C LEU A 34 -2.04 4.13 -0.20
N LEU A 35 -1.37 5.24 0.15
CA LEU A 35 -1.36 6.45 -0.66
C LEU A 35 -0.81 6.13 -2.06
N PHE A 36 0.34 5.48 -2.13
CA PHE A 36 0.91 5.10 -3.42
C PHE A 36 0.13 3.95 -4.07
N GLY A 37 -0.25 2.90 -3.33
CA GLY A 37 -0.98 1.74 -3.89
C GLY A 37 -2.35 2.05 -4.48
N LEU A 38 -3.00 3.13 -4.03
CA LEU A 38 -4.28 3.59 -4.55
C LEU A 38 -4.15 4.74 -5.56
N THR A 39 -2.94 5.27 -5.76
CA THR A 39 -2.68 6.18 -6.87
C THR A 39 -2.49 5.34 -8.14
N ALA A 40 -3.04 5.76 -9.27
CA ALA A 40 -2.89 5.06 -10.56
C ALA A 40 -1.47 5.17 -11.17
N THR A 41 -0.43 5.01 -10.36
CA THR A 41 1.00 5.07 -10.72
C THR A 41 1.52 3.68 -11.03
N VAL A 42 1.19 3.17 -12.20
CA VAL A 42 1.69 1.88 -12.65
C VAL A 42 3.23 1.91 -12.65
N GLY A 43 3.86 0.93 -12.01
CA GLY A 43 5.33 0.79 -12.05
C GLY A 43 6.16 1.93 -11.41
N VAL A 44 5.57 2.92 -10.73
CA VAL A 44 6.38 4.00 -10.08
C VAL A 44 6.11 4.12 -8.58
N GLN A 45 5.06 3.45 -8.07
CA GLN A 45 4.67 3.46 -6.66
C GLN A 45 5.81 3.08 -5.71
N VAL A 46 6.59 2.06 -6.06
CA VAL A 46 7.68 1.55 -5.20
C VAL A 46 8.77 2.60 -5.03
N LEU A 47 9.11 3.33 -6.09
CA LEU A 47 10.06 4.46 -6.02
C LEU A 47 9.51 5.59 -5.14
N GLY A 48 8.23 5.93 -5.31
CA GLY A 48 7.56 6.94 -4.48
C GLY A 48 7.60 6.58 -2.98
N VAL A 49 7.28 5.33 -2.64
CA VAL A 49 7.38 4.83 -1.26
C VAL A 49 8.83 4.89 -0.73
N PHE A 50 9.82 4.52 -1.55
CA PHE A 50 11.23 4.59 -1.18
C PHE A 50 11.69 6.02 -0.89
N LEU A 51 11.31 6.98 -1.72
CA LEU A 51 11.64 8.40 -1.53
C LEU A 51 11.01 8.95 -0.24
N VAL A 52 9.73 8.66 -0.01
CA VAL A 52 9.06 9.07 1.23
C VAL A 52 9.70 8.41 2.45
N TRP A 53 10.10 7.14 2.35
CA TRP A 53 10.83 6.45 3.41
C TRP A 53 12.19 7.10 3.70
N LEU A 54 12.94 7.50 2.67
CA LEU A 54 14.23 8.18 2.80
C LEU A 54 14.08 9.52 3.53
N VAL A 55 13.09 10.33 3.12
CA VAL A 55 12.76 11.60 3.78
C VAL A 55 12.31 11.35 5.21
N ALA A 56 11.44 10.37 5.45
CA ALA A 56 10.96 10.05 6.78
C ALA A 56 12.09 9.62 7.73
N ARG A 57 13.13 8.95 7.20
CA ARG A 57 14.35 8.61 7.95
C ARG A 57 15.14 9.86 8.35
N SER A 58 15.25 10.87 7.48
CA SER A 58 15.98 12.11 7.78
C SER A 58 15.30 12.92 8.89
N ILE A 59 13.96 12.97 8.91
CA ILE A 59 13.18 13.66 9.95
C ILE A 59 12.82 12.79 11.17
N ARG A 60 13.48 11.63 11.33
CA ARG A 60 13.27 10.67 12.45
C ARG A 60 11.80 10.24 12.63
N ARG A 61 11.04 10.15 11.54
CA ARG A 61 9.67 9.61 11.52
C ARG A 61 9.73 8.18 10.97
N PRO A 62 9.78 7.13 11.81
CA PRO A 62 10.01 5.77 11.33
C PRO A 62 8.84 5.27 10.47
N ILE A 63 9.19 4.75 9.29
CA ILE A 63 8.32 4.04 8.36
C ILE A 63 8.98 2.69 8.07
N ASN A 64 8.19 1.62 8.03
CA ASN A 64 8.70 0.32 7.60
C ASN A 64 8.55 0.18 6.08
N LEU A 65 9.66 0.26 5.36
CA LEU A 65 9.69 0.19 3.90
C LEU A 65 9.05 -1.09 3.36
N ALA A 66 9.42 -2.26 3.89
CA ALA A 66 8.89 -3.55 3.42
C ALA A 66 7.37 -3.64 3.56
N ILE A 67 6.81 -3.20 4.69
CA ILE A 67 5.35 -3.20 4.89
C ILE A 67 4.69 -2.14 3.98
N ALA A 68 5.29 -0.97 3.83
CA ALA A 68 4.75 0.07 2.95
C ALA A 68 4.69 -0.39 1.49
N VAL A 69 5.74 -1.04 0.99
CA VAL A 69 5.77 -1.65 -0.36
C VAL A 69 4.74 -2.78 -0.49
N LEU A 70 4.57 -3.63 0.52
CA LEU A 70 3.50 -4.64 0.48
C LEU A 70 2.11 -4.02 0.38
N LEU A 71 1.90 -2.88 1.02
CA LEU A 71 0.63 -2.15 0.99
C LEU A 71 0.42 -1.38 -0.32
N THR A 72 1.42 -1.22 -1.19
CA THR A 72 1.17 -0.70 -2.55
C THR A 72 0.45 -1.73 -3.41
N GLY A 73 0.64 -3.03 -3.15
CA GLY A 73 -0.03 -4.13 -3.87
C GLY A 73 -1.51 -4.34 -3.54
N VAL A 74 -2.21 -3.31 -3.04
CA VAL A 74 -3.66 -3.37 -2.79
C VAL A 74 -4.44 -3.45 -4.10
N THR A 75 -3.96 -2.74 -5.13
CA THR A 75 -4.37 -2.96 -6.53
C THR A 75 -3.55 -4.13 -7.07
N ASN A 76 -4.25 -5.18 -7.52
CA ASN A 76 -3.65 -6.40 -8.08
C ASN A 76 -4.22 -6.65 -9.48
N PRO A 77 -3.63 -7.55 -10.30
CA PRO A 77 -4.06 -7.75 -11.68
C PRO A 77 -5.56 -8.08 -11.85
N LEU A 78 -6.18 -8.72 -10.84
CA LEU A 78 -7.61 -9.00 -10.86
C LEU A 78 -8.48 -7.75 -10.62
N THR A 79 -8.01 -6.83 -9.78
CA THR A 79 -8.76 -5.62 -9.40
C THR A 79 -8.37 -4.37 -10.20
N ILE A 80 -7.27 -4.41 -10.96
CA ILE A 80 -6.74 -3.23 -11.64
C ILE A 80 -7.72 -2.65 -12.67
N ALA A 81 -8.35 -3.50 -13.48
CA ALA A 81 -9.30 -3.06 -14.50
C ALA A 81 -10.53 -2.33 -13.92
N PRO A 82 -11.32 -2.90 -12.99
CA PRO A 82 -12.46 -2.19 -12.41
C PRO A 82 -12.05 -0.95 -11.61
N VAL A 83 -10.90 -0.97 -10.93
CA VAL A 83 -10.40 0.18 -10.17
C VAL A 83 -9.99 1.33 -11.09
N TYR A 84 -9.29 1.05 -12.19
CA TYR A 84 -8.86 2.08 -13.13
C TYR A 84 -10.03 2.67 -13.90
N ALA A 85 -11.04 1.86 -14.25
CA ALA A 85 -12.29 2.36 -14.82
C ALA A 85 -12.99 3.35 -13.87
N LEU A 86 -13.07 3.01 -12.58
CA LEU A 86 -13.65 3.90 -11.56
C LEU A 86 -12.86 5.21 -11.44
N TYR A 87 -11.53 5.12 -11.39
CA TYR A 87 -10.66 6.31 -11.32
C TYR A 87 -10.81 7.19 -12.55
N PHE A 88 -10.90 6.62 -13.75
CA PHE A 88 -11.12 7.39 -14.96
C PHE A 88 -12.47 8.10 -14.99
N VAL A 89 -13.57 7.43 -14.61
CA VAL A 89 -14.89 8.08 -14.52
C VAL A 89 -14.86 9.22 -13.51
N THR A 90 -14.24 9.01 -12.34
CA THR A 90 -14.08 10.07 -11.34
C THR A 90 -13.23 11.23 -11.87
N GLY A 91 -12.10 10.93 -12.52
CA GLY A 91 -11.21 11.94 -13.08
C GLY A 91 -11.88 12.73 -14.19
N CYS A 92 -12.57 12.05 -15.10
CA CYS A 92 -13.31 12.65 -16.21
C CYS A 92 -14.38 13.62 -15.70
N ARG A 93 -15.07 13.30 -14.60
CA ARG A 93 -16.00 14.22 -13.94
C ARG A 93 -15.32 15.45 -13.34
N LEU A 94 -14.08 15.32 -12.84
CA LEU A 94 -13.34 16.44 -12.28
C LEU A 94 -12.86 17.44 -13.34
N VAL A 95 -12.53 16.96 -14.55
CA VAL A 95 -12.04 17.81 -15.65
C VAL A 95 -13.04 18.02 -16.78
N SER A 96 -14.27 17.53 -16.63
CA SER A 96 -15.32 17.56 -17.66
C SER A 96 -14.85 17.01 -19.01
N CYS A 97 -14.35 15.77 -19.01
CA CYS A 97 -13.81 15.15 -20.22
C CYS A 97 -14.91 14.64 -21.17
N ASP A 98 -14.61 14.61 -22.47
CA ASP A 98 -15.47 14.00 -23.49
C ASP A 98 -15.15 12.51 -23.61
N THR A 99 -16.02 11.67 -23.04
CA THR A 99 -15.86 10.20 -23.03
C THR A 99 -16.02 9.54 -24.39
N ASP A 100 -16.62 10.22 -25.38
CA ASP A 100 -16.73 9.68 -26.73
C ASP A 100 -15.39 9.76 -27.48
N ARG A 101 -14.59 10.78 -27.15
CA ARG A 101 -13.24 11.01 -27.70
C ARG A 101 -12.14 10.34 -26.90
N ILE A 102 -12.26 10.31 -25.58
CA ILE A 102 -11.22 9.78 -24.68
C ILE A 102 -11.66 8.44 -24.13
N ARG A 103 -11.04 7.38 -24.64
CA ARG A 103 -11.34 5.99 -24.34
C ARG A 103 -10.32 5.37 -23.39
N ILE A 104 -10.81 4.62 -22.40
CA ILE A 104 -9.98 3.95 -21.40
C ILE A 104 -9.62 2.50 -21.78
N GLU A 105 -10.35 1.92 -22.72
CA GLU A 105 -10.18 0.52 -23.13
C GLU A 105 -8.74 0.18 -23.54
N PRO A 106 -8.02 1.02 -24.32
CA PRO A 106 -6.62 0.75 -24.64
C PRO A 106 -5.70 0.70 -23.41
N LEU A 107 -5.98 1.56 -22.42
CA LEU A 107 -5.24 1.59 -21.15
C LEU A 107 -5.52 0.32 -20.33
N ILE A 108 -6.78 -0.10 -20.20
CA ILE A 108 -7.13 -1.33 -19.49
C ILE A 108 -6.53 -2.56 -20.19
N GLN A 109 -6.55 -2.59 -21.52
CA GLN A 109 -5.96 -3.67 -22.29
C GLN A 109 -4.44 -3.75 -22.06
N ALA A 110 -3.73 -2.63 -22.08
CA ALA A 110 -2.31 -2.58 -21.74
C ALA A 110 -2.04 -3.09 -20.31
N LEU A 111 -2.86 -2.68 -19.33
CA LEU A 111 -2.70 -3.07 -17.92
C LEU A 111 -2.99 -4.54 -17.62
N THR A 112 -3.76 -5.21 -18.47
CA THR A 112 -4.18 -6.60 -18.27
C THR A 112 -3.39 -7.61 -19.11
N THR A 113 -2.74 -7.15 -20.18
CA THR A 113 -1.98 -8.00 -21.10
C THR A 113 -0.48 -7.97 -20.84
N LEU A 114 0.07 -6.85 -20.36
CA LEU A 114 1.50 -6.71 -20.09
C LEU A 114 1.89 -7.40 -18.78
N ASP A 115 3.00 -8.14 -18.81
CA ASP A 115 3.62 -8.66 -17.59
C ASP A 115 4.19 -7.50 -16.74
N ALA A 116 4.33 -7.70 -15.42
CA ALA A 116 4.74 -6.67 -14.47
C ALA A 116 6.07 -6.00 -14.85
N ARG A 117 6.99 -6.74 -15.47
CA ARG A 117 8.27 -6.21 -15.98
C ARG A 117 8.08 -5.32 -17.19
N GLU A 118 7.27 -5.74 -18.16
CA GLU A 118 7.01 -4.97 -19.38
C GLU A 118 6.23 -3.70 -19.06
N LEU A 119 5.26 -3.82 -18.15
CA LEU A 119 4.49 -2.71 -17.64
C LEU A 119 5.38 -1.67 -16.96
N TRP A 120 6.39 -2.08 -16.18
CA TRP A 120 7.36 -1.16 -15.58
C TRP A 120 8.18 -0.40 -16.64
N LEU A 121 8.66 -1.10 -17.66
CA LEU A 121 9.48 -0.50 -18.72
C LEU A 121 8.66 0.44 -19.61
N SER A 122 7.41 0.08 -19.91
CA SER A 122 6.50 0.88 -20.74
C SER A 122 5.76 1.98 -19.98
N SER A 123 5.82 1.99 -18.64
CA SER A 123 5.14 2.99 -17.79
C SER A 123 5.52 4.43 -18.16
N TRP A 124 6.73 4.64 -18.69
CA TRP A 124 7.20 5.97 -19.11
C TRP A 124 6.58 6.42 -20.44
N ASP A 125 6.40 5.50 -21.38
CA ASP A 125 5.78 5.75 -22.69
C ASP A 125 4.25 5.74 -22.62
N ALA A 126 3.69 5.12 -21.56
CA ALA A 126 2.25 5.00 -21.31
C ALA A 126 1.61 6.27 -20.70
N PHE A 127 2.36 7.36 -20.51
CA PHE A 127 1.87 8.64 -20.00
C PHE A 127 0.96 9.36 -21.00
N THR A 128 -0.22 8.77 -21.19
CA THR A 128 -1.26 9.19 -22.13
C THR A 128 -2.33 10.01 -21.41
N MET A 129 -3.12 10.78 -22.16
CA MET A 129 -4.25 11.55 -21.61
C MET A 129 -5.21 10.70 -20.74
N PRO A 130 -5.61 9.48 -21.14
CA PRO A 130 -6.42 8.60 -20.28
C PRO A 130 -5.73 8.24 -18.96
N LEU A 131 -4.41 8.03 -18.94
CA LEU A 131 -3.68 7.76 -17.71
C LEU A 131 -3.67 9.00 -16.79
N ALA A 132 -3.42 10.19 -17.33
CA ALA A 132 -3.43 11.43 -16.55
C ALA A 132 -4.80 11.69 -15.89
N ILE A 133 -5.90 11.48 -16.62
CA ILE A 133 -7.27 11.58 -16.09
C ILE A 133 -7.50 10.54 -15.00
N THR A 134 -7.08 9.29 -15.23
CA THR A 134 -7.14 8.22 -14.23
C THR A 134 -6.34 8.57 -12.97
N MET A 135 -5.15 9.13 -13.10
CA MET A 135 -4.33 9.56 -11.97
C MET A 135 -5.03 10.64 -11.15
N LEU A 136 -5.59 11.66 -11.81
CA LEU A 136 -6.35 12.71 -11.14
C LEU A 136 -7.56 12.14 -10.38
N GLY A 137 -8.31 11.25 -11.03
CA GLY A 137 -9.47 10.61 -10.42
C GLY A 137 -9.14 9.62 -9.31
N SER A 138 -7.90 9.14 -9.23
CA SER A 138 -7.42 8.29 -8.13
C SER A 138 -7.16 9.06 -6.84
N LEU A 139 -6.89 10.38 -6.91
CA LEU A 139 -6.50 11.19 -5.74
C LEU A 139 -7.50 11.16 -4.58
N PRO A 140 -8.83 11.29 -4.79
CA PRO A 140 -9.79 11.21 -3.69
C PRO A 140 -9.75 9.85 -2.98
N PHE A 141 -9.61 8.76 -3.75
CA PHE A 141 -9.54 7.41 -3.22
C PHE A 141 -8.21 7.15 -2.50
N ALA A 142 -7.10 7.63 -3.06
CA ALA A 142 -5.79 7.53 -2.44
C ALA A 142 -5.77 8.27 -1.09
N LEU A 143 -6.32 9.48 -1.03
CA LEU A 143 -6.37 10.26 0.21
C LEU A 143 -7.29 9.62 1.25
N ALA A 144 -8.50 9.20 0.84
CA ALA A 144 -9.44 8.54 1.74
C ALA A 144 -8.89 7.21 2.26
N GLY A 145 -8.35 6.37 1.36
CA GLY A 145 -7.79 5.07 1.68
C GLY A 145 -6.52 5.16 2.52
N ALA A 146 -5.61 6.10 2.22
CA ALA A 146 -4.43 6.35 3.04
C ALA A 146 -4.81 6.82 4.45
N THR A 147 -5.79 7.71 4.57
CA THR A 147 -6.30 8.21 5.86
C THR A 147 -6.95 7.10 6.68
N ALA A 148 -7.84 6.31 6.06
CA ALA A 148 -8.43 5.14 6.69
C ALA A 148 -7.34 4.14 7.12
N GLY A 149 -6.35 3.92 6.26
CA GLY A 149 -5.16 3.13 6.50
C GLY A 149 -4.34 3.58 7.70
N TYR A 150 -4.16 4.88 7.86
CA TYR A 150 -3.46 5.48 9.01
C TYR A 150 -4.16 5.13 10.32
N TYR A 151 -5.46 5.38 10.41
CA TYR A 151 -6.24 5.11 11.61
C TYR A 151 -6.32 3.60 11.91
N PHE A 152 -6.56 2.78 10.89
CA PHE A 152 -6.59 1.34 11.03
C PHE A 152 -5.23 0.78 11.45
N GLY A 153 -4.15 1.23 10.81
CA GLY A 153 -2.78 0.84 11.16
C GLY A 153 -2.42 1.23 12.58
N ARG A 154 -2.81 2.41 13.04
CA ARG A 154 -2.64 2.85 14.44
C ARG A 154 -3.42 1.97 15.40
N TYR A 155 -4.68 1.66 15.10
CA TYR A 155 -5.53 0.79 15.90
C TYR A 155 -4.94 -0.62 16.04
N VAL A 156 -4.50 -1.23 14.93
CA VAL A 156 -3.81 -2.52 14.92
C VAL A 156 -2.51 -2.44 15.73
N GLY A 157 -1.72 -1.39 15.54
CA GLY A 157 -0.50 -1.15 16.30
C GLY A 157 -0.73 -1.08 17.80
N GLN A 158 -1.77 -0.39 18.26
CA GLN A 158 -2.18 -0.33 19.67
C GLN A 158 -2.55 -1.72 20.20
N ARG A 159 -3.38 -2.47 19.47
CA ARG A 159 -3.77 -3.82 19.88
C ARG A 159 -2.58 -4.78 19.98
N LEU A 160 -1.64 -4.70 19.03
CA LEU A 160 -0.41 -5.50 19.05
C LEU A 160 0.48 -5.10 20.23
N HIS A 161 0.61 -3.79 20.52
CA HIS A 161 1.38 -3.30 21.67
C HIS A 161 0.80 -3.83 23.00
N THR A 162 -0.51 -3.70 23.22
CA THR A 162 -1.17 -4.19 24.44
C THR A 162 -1.00 -5.71 24.61
N ARG A 163 -1.11 -6.48 23.53
CA ARG A 163 -0.86 -7.94 23.56
C ARG A 163 0.58 -8.28 23.95
N ARG A 164 1.56 -7.50 23.48
CA ARG A 164 2.98 -7.68 23.85
C ARG A 164 3.21 -7.40 25.33
N VAL A 165 2.67 -6.30 25.86
CA VAL A 165 2.79 -5.94 27.28
C VAL A 165 2.15 -7.02 28.17
N ARG A 166 0.95 -7.51 27.81
CA ARG A 166 0.30 -8.61 28.56
C ARG A 166 1.14 -9.88 28.54
N ARG A 167 1.68 -10.27 27.39
CA ARG A 167 2.53 -11.47 27.27
C ARG A 167 3.82 -11.33 28.08
N ALA A 168 4.44 -10.15 28.09
CA ALA A 168 5.63 -9.91 28.90
C ALA A 168 5.34 -10.05 30.41
N LYS A 169 4.22 -9.52 30.89
CA LYS A 169 3.78 -9.70 32.28
C LYS A 169 3.53 -11.17 32.64
N LEU A 170 2.85 -11.92 31.77
CA LEU A 170 2.61 -13.36 31.99
C LEU A 170 3.91 -14.16 32.06
N LEU A 171 4.89 -13.87 31.20
CA LEU A 171 6.20 -14.52 31.20
C LEU A 171 7.03 -14.14 32.43
N ALA A 172 6.95 -12.88 32.89
CA ALA A 172 7.62 -12.43 34.12
C ALA A 172 7.04 -13.12 35.37
N HIS A 173 5.73 -13.39 35.39
CA HIS A 173 5.09 -14.07 36.53
C HIS A 173 5.41 -15.58 36.57
N HIS A 174 5.74 -16.20 35.44
CA HIS A 174 6.11 -17.62 35.33
C HIS A 174 7.63 -17.85 35.37
N ALA A 175 8.45 -16.80 35.54
CA ALA A 175 9.87 -16.98 35.77
C ALA A 175 10.06 -17.55 37.18
N PRO A 176 10.61 -18.76 37.34
CA PRO A 176 10.85 -19.32 38.67
C PRO A 176 11.79 -18.38 39.43
N HIS A 177 11.42 -18.05 40.67
CA HIS A 177 12.33 -17.43 41.62
C HIS A 177 13.51 -18.40 41.80
N SER A 178 14.61 -18.15 41.09
CA SER A 178 15.86 -18.85 41.30
C SER A 178 16.42 -18.43 42.67
N PRO A 179 16.64 -19.38 43.60
CA PRO A 179 17.22 -19.11 44.91
C PRO A 179 18.67 -18.63 44.83
#